data_AF-A0A261KR92-F1
#
_entry.id   AF-A0A261KR92-F1
#
_cell.length_a   1.000
_cell.length_b   1.000
_cell.length_c   1.000
_cell.angle_alpha   90.00
_cell.angle_beta   90.00
_cell.angle_gamma   90.00
#
_symmetry.space_group_name_H-M   'P 1'
#
loop_
_entity.id
_entity.type
_entity.pdbx_description
1 polymer ?
#
loop_
_entity_poly.entity_id
_entity_poly.type
_entity_poly.pdbx_seq_one_letter_code
_entity_poly.pdbx_strand_id
1 'polypeptide(L)'
;MVLIITFLTEGMSNAAAVAVLMPVGLALAAKYGIDPRAMTLGITLPSGLAFLLPVSTPVMAIIMGSGYVSPSEAFKRGLLLKLVGTLIFLVMAKFYWPLFGLGV
;
A
#
# COMPACT_ATOMS: atom_id res chain seq x y z
N MET A 1 -8.64 -5.97 1.93
CA MET A 1 -8.35 -4.87 0.98
C MET A 1 -6.89 -4.44 1.05
N VAL A 2 -6.38 -4.04 2.22
CA VAL A 2 -4.99 -3.60 2.46
C VAL A 2 -3.93 -4.53 1.81
N LEU A 3 -3.96 -5.83 2.11
CA LEU A 3 -2.99 -6.78 1.53
C LEU A 3 -3.07 -6.84 0.00
N ILE A 4 -4.27 -6.79 -0.57
CA ILE A 4 -4.48 -6.89 -2.03
C ILE A 4 -3.83 -5.70 -2.72
N ILE A 5 -4.08 -4.48 -2.24
CA ILE A 5 -3.53 -3.28 -2.87
C ILE A 5 -2.00 -3.17 -2.69
N THR A 6 -1.46 -3.60 -1.54
CA THR A 6 -0.01 -3.58 -1.30
C THR A 6 0.75 -4.53 -2.25
N PHE A 7 0.14 -5.61 -2.72
CA PHE A 7 0.76 -6.45 -3.77
C PHE A 7 0.45 -5.92 -5.18
N LEU A 8 -0.79 -5.48 -5.43
CA LEU A 8 -1.18 -4.99 -6.75
C LEU A 8 -0.38 -3.76 -7.19
N THR A 9 -0.07 -2.87 -6.25
CA THR A 9 0.69 -1.64 -6.51
C THR A 9 2.16 -1.88 -6.89
N GLU A 10 2.66 -3.11 -6.76
CA GLU A 10 4.01 -3.45 -7.26
C GLU A 10 4.01 -3.63 -8.78
N GLY A 11 2.90 -4.07 -9.36
CA GLY A 11 2.79 -4.35 -10.79
C GLY A 11 2.34 -3.16 -11.65
N MET A 12 1.99 -2.04 -11.04
CA MET A 12 1.49 -0.85 -11.73
C MET A 12 1.78 0.43 -10.92
N SER A 13 1.43 1.60 -11.46
CA SER A 13 1.58 2.85 -10.70
C SER A 13 0.61 2.90 -9.52
N ASN A 14 1.04 3.51 -8.42
CA ASN A 14 0.24 3.64 -7.20
C ASN A 14 -1.13 4.28 -7.48
N ALA A 15 -1.16 5.31 -8.35
CA ALA A 15 -2.40 5.97 -8.74
C ALA A 15 -3.34 5.05 -9.54
N ALA A 16 -2.80 4.20 -10.44
CA ALA A 16 -3.60 3.23 -11.17
C ALA A 16 -4.19 2.16 -10.23
N ALA A 17 -3.40 1.65 -9.27
CA ALA A 17 -3.87 0.66 -8.30
C ALA A 17 -5.03 1.20 -7.45
N VAL A 18 -4.94 2.47 -7.02
CA VAL A 18 -6.01 3.15 -6.30
C VAL A 18 -7.23 3.33 -7.18
N ALA A 19 -7.09 3.83 -8.41
CA ALA A 19 -8.21 4.06 -9.32
C ALA A 19 -9.00 2.76 -9.62
N VAL A 20 -8.31 1.62 -9.70
CA VAL A 20 -8.93 0.31 -9.91
C VAL A 20 -9.65 -0.21 -8.66
N LEU A 21 -9.03 -0.09 -7.48
CA LEU A 21 -9.55 -0.71 -6.26
C LEU A 21 -10.49 0.18 -5.44
N MET A 22 -10.40 1.51 -5.58
CA MET A 22 -11.26 2.46 -4.88
C MET A 22 -12.76 2.25 -5.12
N PRO A 23 -13.27 2.11 -6.36
CA PRO A 23 -14.71 1.87 -6.57
C PRO A 23 -15.17 0.54 -5.95
N VAL A 24 -14.34 -0.51 -6.00
CA VAL A 24 -14.62 -1.80 -5.37
C VAL A 24 -14.66 -1.67 -3.85
N GLY A 25 -13.68 -0.96 -3.27
CA GLY A 25 -13.60 -0.69 -1.85
C GLY A 25 -14.82 0.07 -1.33
N LEU A 26 -15.21 1.15 -2.00
CA LEU A 26 -16.37 1.96 -1.61
C LEU A 26 -17.69 1.17 -1.72
N ALA A 27 -17.86 0.34 -2.75
CA ALA A 27 -19.01 -0.54 -2.87
C ALA A 27 -19.08 -1.57 -1.72
N LEU A 28 -17.94 -2.14 -1.33
CA LEU A 28 -17.85 -3.02 -0.16
C LEU A 28 -18.13 -2.27 1.14
N ALA A 29 -17.63 -1.04 1.28
CA ALA A 29 -17.88 -0.22 2.45
C ALA A 29 -19.38 0.07 2.64
N ALA A 30 -20.07 0.44 1.56
CA ALA A 30 -21.52 0.62 1.55
C ALA A 30 -22.28 -0.66 1.90
N LYS A 31 -21.81 -1.83 1.41
CA LYS A 31 -22.46 -3.13 1.68
C LYS A 31 -22.29 -3.61 3.12
N TYR A 32 -21.12 -3.40 3.72
CA TYR A 32 -20.78 -3.88 5.06
C TYR A 32 -20.92 -2.81 6.16
N GLY A 33 -21.40 -1.61 5.82
CA GLY A 33 -21.56 -0.51 6.78
C GLY A 33 -20.24 0.04 7.32
N ILE A 34 -19.13 -0.15 6.58
CA ILE A 34 -17.80 0.38 6.96
C ILE A 34 -17.75 1.86 6.59
N ASP A 35 -17.10 2.68 7.41
CA ASP A 35 -16.90 4.10 7.10
C ASP A 35 -16.13 4.24 5.76
N PRO A 36 -16.70 4.93 4.76
CA PRO A 36 -16.04 5.14 3.46
C PRO A 36 -14.67 5.81 3.58
N ARG A 37 -14.46 6.68 4.57
CA ARG A 37 -13.18 7.36 4.85
C ARG A 37 -12.14 6.36 5.30
N ALA A 38 -12.49 5.45 6.22
CA ALA A 38 -11.59 4.39 6.67
C ALA A 38 -11.21 3.46 5.51
N MET A 39 -12.17 3.11 4.65
CA MET A 39 -11.90 2.31 3.46
C MET A 39 -10.98 3.04 2.46
N THR A 40 -11.21 4.34 2.25
CA THR A 40 -10.40 5.18 1.35
C THR A 40 -8.95 5.23 1.84
N LEU A 41 -8.73 5.53 3.12
CA LEU A 41 -7.40 5.53 3.74
C LEU A 41 -6.75 4.13 3.69
N GLY A 42 -7.56 3.08 3.86
CA GLY A 42 -7.14 1.68 3.76
C GLY A 42 -6.74 1.21 2.36
N ILE A 43 -7.02 2.01 1.33
CA ILE A 43 -6.63 1.76 -0.05
C ILE A 43 -5.47 2.69 -0.43
N THR A 44 -5.60 3.99 -0.17
CA THR A 44 -4.63 5.01 -0.60
C THR A 44 -3.30 4.94 0.15
N LEU A 45 -3.28 4.64 1.45
CA LEU A 45 -2.01 4.56 2.19
C LEU A 45 -1.21 3.30 1.82
N PRO A 46 -1.80 2.09 1.79
CA PRO A 46 -1.05 0.89 1.47
C PRO A 46 -0.65 0.79 -0.01
N SER A 47 -1.28 1.55 -0.92
CA SER A 47 -0.81 1.68 -2.30
C SER A 47 0.51 2.45 -2.41
N GLY A 48 0.88 3.26 -1.42
CA GLY A 48 2.18 3.93 -1.41
C GLY A 48 3.36 3.00 -1.08
N LEU A 49 3.09 1.81 -0.54
CA LEU A 49 4.08 0.86 -0.04
C LEU A 49 4.60 -0.05 -1.16
N ALA A 50 5.09 0.54 -2.25
CA ALA A 50 5.62 -0.15 -3.42
C ALA A 50 7.15 -0.14 -3.43
N PHE A 51 7.76 -1.24 -2.96
CA PHE A 51 9.19 -1.32 -2.65
C PHE A 51 9.90 -2.54 -3.25
N LEU A 52 9.22 -3.40 -4.00
CA LEU A 52 9.77 -4.68 -4.46
C LEU A 52 10.23 -4.64 -5.92
N LEU A 53 9.41 -4.06 -6.81
CA LEU A 53 9.65 -4.10 -8.25
C LEU A 53 10.13 -2.75 -8.79
N PRO A 54 10.99 -2.73 -9.83
CA PRO A 54 11.46 -1.49 -10.44
C PRO A 54 10.36 -0.76 -11.23
N VAL A 55 9.33 -1.49 -11.67
CA VAL A 55 8.21 -0.91 -12.44
C VAL A 55 7.28 -0.04 -11.57
N SER A 56 7.33 -0.22 -10.26
CA SER A 56 6.37 0.36 -9.33
C SER A 56 6.65 1.82 -9.02
N THR A 57 7.94 2.19 -8.89
CA THR A 57 8.35 3.57 -8.61
C THR A 57 9.65 3.96 -9.32
N PRO A 58 9.80 5.23 -9.74
CA PRO A 58 11.04 5.71 -10.35
C PRO A 58 12.25 5.54 -9.45
N VAL A 59 12.10 5.67 -8.13
CA VAL A 59 13.18 5.50 -7.16
C VAL A 59 13.73 4.07 -7.19
N MET A 60 12.86 3.07 -7.25
CA MET A 60 13.30 1.67 -7.31
C MET A 60 13.97 1.34 -8.65
N ALA A 61 13.46 1.90 -9.75
CA ALA A 61 14.11 1.81 -11.05
C ALA A 61 15.53 2.40 -11.03
N ILE A 62 15.72 3.57 -10.40
CA ILE A 62 17.04 4.21 -10.25
C ILE A 62 17.96 3.34 -9.39
N ILE A 63 17.51 2.85 -8.24
CA ILE A 63 18.33 2.01 -7.34
C ILE A 63 18.83 0.76 -8.06
N MET A 64 17.93 0.01 -8.70
CA MET A 64 18.29 -1.21 -9.43
C MET A 64 19.12 -0.93 -10.70
N GLY A 65 18.92 0.22 -11.34
CA GLY A 65 19.68 0.64 -12.54
C GLY A 65 21.04 1.27 -12.24
N SER A 66 21.29 1.71 -11.00
CA SER A 66 22.50 2.43 -10.61
C SER A 66 23.77 1.56 -10.58
N GLY A 67 23.63 0.24 -10.56
CA GLY A 67 24.75 -0.71 -10.43
C GLY A 67 25.37 -0.80 -9.03
N TYR A 68 24.99 0.08 -8.09
CA TYR A 68 25.51 0.08 -6.71
C TYR A 68 24.84 -0.95 -5.80
N VAL A 69 23.61 -1.39 -6.12
CA VAL A 69 22.84 -2.34 -5.30
C VAL A 69 22.43 -3.51 -6.16
N SER A 70 22.70 -4.74 -5.68
CA SER A 70 22.28 -5.94 -6.41
C SER A 70 20.74 -6.07 -6.40
N PRO A 71 20.09 -6.54 -7.49
CA PRO A 71 18.64 -6.70 -7.52
C PRO A 71 18.10 -7.59 -6.40
N SER A 72 18.84 -8.63 -6.02
CA SER A 72 18.48 -9.52 -4.90
C SER A 72 18.50 -8.80 -3.55
N GLU A 73 19.50 -7.94 -3.33
CA GLU A 73 19.59 -7.14 -2.11
C GLU A 73 18.49 -6.08 -2.04
N ALA A 74 18.24 -5.39 -3.16
CA ALA A 74 17.16 -4.41 -3.27
C ALA A 74 15.80 -5.06 -2.96
N PHE A 75 15.55 -6.27 -3.49
CA PHE A 75 14.32 -7.02 -3.21
C PHE A 75 14.20 -7.40 -1.72
N LYS A 76 15.26 -7.94 -1.09
CA LYS A 76 15.24 -8.31 0.33
C LYS A 76 14.97 -7.11 1.24
N ARG A 77 15.66 -5.98 0.99
CA ARG A 77 15.48 -4.73 1.74
C ARG A 77 14.08 -4.15 1.50
N GLY A 78 13.61 -4.18 0.26
CA GLY A 78 12.26 -3.76 -0.11
C GLY A 78 11.16 -4.57 0.57
N LEU A 79 11.34 -5.89 0.67
CA LEU A 79 10.40 -6.78 1.37
C LEU A 79 10.33 -6.47 2.86
N LEU A 80 11.48 -6.23 3.49
CA LEU A 80 11.54 -5.81 4.89
C LEU A 80 10.82 -4.46 5.10
N LEU A 81 11.08 -3.47 4.24
CA LEU A 81 10.39 -2.17 4.30
C LEU A 81 8.89 -2.30 4.09
N LYS A 82 8.44 -3.15 3.17
CA LYS A 82 7.03 -3.42 2.95
C LYS A 82 6.39 -4.01 4.20
N LEU A 83 6.97 -5.07 4.77
CA LEU A 83 6.42 -5.73 5.96
C LEU A 83 6.33 -4.77 7.15
N VAL A 84 7.39 -3.99 7.39
CA VAL A 84 7.41 -2.98 8.46
C VAL A 84 6.38 -1.88 8.18
N GLY A 85 6.31 -1.36 6.95
CA GLY A 85 5.35 -0.33 6.56
C GLY A 85 3.90 -0.79 6.69
N THR A 86 3.59 -2.01 6.25
CA THR A 86 2.27 -2.61 6.43
C THR A 86 1.95 -2.82 7.90
N LEU A 87 2.91 -3.27 8.72
CA LEU A 87 2.70 -3.43 10.16
C LEU A 87 2.41 -2.10 10.84
N ILE A 88 3.21 -1.06 10.57
CA ILE A 88 3.00 0.30 11.09
C ILE A 88 1.62 0.82 10.67
N PHE A 89 1.25 0.61 9.40
CA PHE A 89 -0.07 0.98 8.90
C PHE A 89 -1.19 0.27 9.68
N LEU A 90 -1.10 -1.03 9.93
CA LEU A 90 -2.11 -1.77 10.69
C LEU A 90 -2.20 -1.30 12.15
N VAL A 91 -1.06 -1.00 12.77
CA VAL A 91 -1.01 -0.43 14.13
C VAL A 91 -1.68 0.95 14.15
N MET A 92 -1.35 1.83 13.19
CA MET A 92 -1.99 3.14 13.05
C MET A 92 -3.50 2.99 12.81
N ALA A 93 -3.92 2.09 11.93
CA ALA A 93 -5.33 1.84 11.67
C ALA A 93 -6.08 1.35 12.91
N LYS A 94 -5.44 0.54 13.77
CA LYS A 94 -6.08 0.03 14.98
C LYS A 94 -6.11 1.03 16.14
N PHE A 95 -5.03 1.79 16.35
CA PHE A 95 -4.89 2.64 17.53
C PHE A 95 -5.19 4.11 17.27
N TYR A 96 -4.90 4.61 16.06
CA TYR A 96 -5.05 6.02 15.72
C TYR A 96 -6.42 6.32 15.11
N TRP A 97 -6.93 5.50 14.19
CA TRP A 97 -8.23 5.76 13.55
C TRP A 97 -9.43 5.83 14.51
N PRO A 98 -9.53 5.02 15.58
CA PRO A 98 -10.59 5.17 16.56
C PRO A 98 -10.58 6.53 17.27
N LEU A 99 -9.40 7.18 17.40
CA LEU A 99 -9.29 8.53 17.98
C LEU A 99 -9.94 9.61 17.10
N PHE A 100 -10.05 9.35 15.79
CA PHE A 100 -10.72 10.23 14.82
C PHE A 100 -12.18 9.85 14.58
N GLY A 101 -12.72 8.89 15.36
CA GLY A 101 -14.08 8.37 15.17
C GLY A 101 -14.23 7.48 13.94
N LEU A 102 -13.13 7.06 13.32
CA LEU A 102 -13.13 6.09 12.23
C LEU A 102 -13.16 4.69 12.86
N GLY A 103 -14.36 4.13 13.01
CA GLY A 103 -14.55 2.75 13.45
C GLY A 103 -14.01 1.78 12.41
N VAL A 104 -13.06 0.95 12.81
CA VAL A 104 -12.60 -0.23 12.06
C VAL A 104 -13.36 -1.45 12.53
#